data_AF-A0A940VIN1-F1
#
_entry.id   AF-A0A940VIN1-F1
#
_cell.length_a   1.000
_cell.length_b   1.000
_cell.length_c   1.000
_cell.angle_alpha   90.00
_cell.angle_beta   90.00
_cell.angle_gamma   90.00
#
_symmetry.space_group_name_H-M   'P 1'
#
loop_
_entity.id
_entity.type
_entity.pdbx_description
1 polymer ?
#
loop_
_entity_poly.entity_id
_entity_poly.type
_entity_poly.pdbx_seq_one_letter_code
_entity_poly.pdbx_strand_id
1 'polypeptide(L)'
;KGISLQNILQQANFDRTASRVAFEEKGGKSASYPIADVLSGKVFLAYQVNGLPLPRKHGFPLRVVAEDYYGAEWVKYVSRVRVDKG
;
A
#
# COMPACT_ATOMS: atom_id res chain seq x y z
N LYS A 1 -11.17 -6.46 -1.32
CA LYS A 1 -10.75 -6.83 0.06
C LYS A 1 -9.24 -6.68 0.17
N GLY A 2 -8.76 -6.22 1.30
CA GLY A 2 -7.34 -5.91 1.48
C GLY A 2 -6.90 -6.02 2.94
N ILE A 3 -5.64 -5.69 3.15
CA ILE A 3 -4.98 -5.69 4.44
C ILE A 3 -5.01 -4.27 5.01
N SER A 4 -5.43 -4.14 6.26
CA SER A 4 -5.30 -2.88 7.01
C SER A 4 -3.83 -2.60 7.28
N LEU A 5 -3.33 -1.52 6.69
CA LEU A 5 -1.95 -1.08 6.92
C LEU A 5 -1.75 -0.52 8.32
N GLN A 6 -2.76 0.10 8.91
CA GLN A 6 -2.71 0.54 10.31
C GLN A 6 -2.29 -0.59 11.25
N ASN A 7 -2.90 -1.78 11.12
CA ASN A 7 -2.58 -2.92 11.96
C ASN A 7 -1.14 -3.41 11.75
N ILE A 8 -0.68 -3.49 10.49
CA ILE A 8 0.70 -3.89 10.17
C ILE A 8 1.70 -2.90 10.76
N LEU A 9 1.46 -1.60 10.55
CA LEU A 9 2.37 -0.55 11.03
C LEU A 9 2.45 -0.55 12.56
N GLN A 10 1.31 -0.69 13.23
CA GLN A 10 1.26 -0.82 14.69
C GLN A 10 2.04 -2.04 15.18
N GLN A 11 1.89 -3.21 14.53
CA GLN A 11 2.67 -4.41 14.85
C GLN A 11 4.18 -4.22 14.60
N ALA A 12 4.55 -3.44 13.59
CA ALA A 12 5.94 -3.10 13.29
C ALA A 12 6.52 -2.02 14.23
N ASN A 13 5.74 -1.51 15.19
CA ASN A 13 6.11 -0.41 16.08
C ASN A 13 6.73 0.78 15.32
N PHE A 14 6.04 1.23 14.28
CA PHE A 14 6.52 2.32 13.42
C PHE A 14 6.77 3.62 14.21
N ASP A 15 7.73 4.41 13.74
CA ASP A 15 8.02 5.74 14.30
C ASP A 15 6.79 6.65 14.12
N ARG A 16 6.18 7.10 15.21
CA ARG A 16 5.00 7.99 15.18
C ARG A 16 5.31 9.39 14.64
N THR A 17 6.58 9.74 14.48
CA THR A 17 7.03 10.97 13.80
C THR A 17 7.13 10.82 12.27
N ALA A 18 6.89 9.62 11.74
CA ALA A 18 6.80 9.40 10.32
C ALA A 18 5.66 10.20 9.68
N SER A 19 5.88 10.68 8.47
CA SER A 19 4.90 11.48 7.72
C SER A 19 4.43 10.78 6.45
N ARG A 20 5.16 9.77 5.96
CA ARG A 20 4.80 9.03 4.74
C ARG A 20 5.04 7.53 4.83
N VAL A 21 4.41 6.81 3.91
CA VAL A 21 4.63 5.38 3.67
C VAL A 21 4.84 5.14 2.18
N ALA A 22 5.98 4.53 1.85
CA ALA A 22 6.34 4.12 0.50
C ALA A 22 6.03 2.64 0.26
N PHE A 23 5.52 2.33 -0.93
CA PHE A 23 5.24 0.99 -1.43
C PHE A 23 6.10 0.73 -2.65
N GLU A 24 6.67 -0.47 -2.73
CA GLU A 24 7.64 -0.79 -3.79
C GLU A 24 7.42 -2.17 -4.39
N GLU A 25 7.49 -2.22 -5.71
CA GLU A 25 7.70 -3.41 -6.50
C GLU A 25 9.18 -3.77 -6.54
N LYS A 26 9.50 -5.07 -6.54
CA LYS A 26 10.89 -5.53 -6.60
C LYS A 26 11.54 -5.12 -7.93
N GLY A 27 12.49 -4.19 -7.87
CA GLY A 27 13.22 -3.68 -9.04
C GLY A 27 12.35 -2.86 -10.00
N GLY A 28 11.18 -2.40 -9.53
CA GLY A 28 10.19 -1.75 -10.36
C GLY A 28 9.71 -0.42 -9.78
N LYS A 29 8.41 -0.18 -9.89
CA LYS A 29 7.79 1.07 -9.48
C LYS A 29 7.77 1.24 -7.96
N SER A 30 7.92 2.48 -7.51
CA SER A 30 7.56 2.91 -6.16
C SER A 30 6.55 4.05 -6.18
N ALA A 31 5.79 4.19 -5.09
CA ALA A 31 4.93 5.34 -4.80
C ALA A 31 4.91 5.57 -3.29
N SER A 32 4.78 6.82 -2.86
CA SER A 32 4.75 7.21 -1.45
C SER A 32 3.53 8.07 -1.16
N TYR A 33 2.82 7.77 -0.08
CA TYR A 33 1.57 8.43 0.31
C TYR A 33 1.68 9.03 1.71
N PRO A 34 0.93 10.10 2.02
CA PRO A 34 0.83 10.63 3.38
C PRO A 34 0.41 9.54 4.37
N ILE A 35 1.05 9.47 5.53
CA ILE A 35 0.74 8.46 6.53
C ILE A 35 -0.71 8.57 7.03
N ALA A 36 -1.28 9.77 7.04
CA ALA A 36 -2.67 10.00 7.40
C ALA A 36 -3.65 9.24 6.48
N ASP A 37 -3.38 9.20 5.17
CA ASP A 37 -4.22 8.48 4.19
C ASP A 37 -4.07 6.96 4.32
N VAL A 38 -2.88 6.51 4.73
CA VAL A 38 -2.64 5.08 5.01
C VAL A 38 -3.35 4.64 6.29
N LEU A 39 -3.32 5.48 7.32
CA LEU A 39 -3.98 5.20 8.60
C LEU A 39 -5.50 5.33 8.53
N SER A 40 -6.04 6.16 7.64
CA SER A 40 -7.49 6.28 7.42
C SER A 40 -8.08 5.12 6.62
N GLY A 41 -7.24 4.29 5.98
CA GLY A 41 -7.67 3.21 5.10
C GLY A 41 -7.92 3.64 3.65
N LYS A 42 -7.76 4.93 3.33
CA LYS A 42 -7.81 5.47 1.95
C LYS A 42 -6.75 4.83 1.05
N VAL A 43 -5.59 4.51 1.63
CA VAL A 43 -4.53 3.73 1.00
C VAL A 43 -4.36 2.39 1.70
N PHE A 44 -4.48 1.29 0.97
CA PHE A 44 -4.38 -0.06 1.52
C PHE A 44 -3.81 -1.08 0.51
N LEU A 45 -3.44 -2.27 1.01
CA LEU A 45 -2.95 -3.36 0.17
C LEU A 45 -4.07 -4.33 -0.18
N ALA A 46 -4.46 -4.41 -1.45
CA ALA A 46 -5.49 -5.33 -1.92
C ALA A 46 -4.88 -6.66 -2.39
N TYR A 47 -5.57 -7.76 -2.08
CA TYR A 47 -5.27 -9.10 -2.58
C TYR A 47 -6.48 -9.74 -3.30
N GLN A 48 -7.66 -9.10 -3.25
CA GLN A 48 -8.89 -9.54 -3.91
C GLN A 48 -9.69 -8.38 -4.51
N VAL A 49 -10.39 -8.67 -5.61
CA VAL A 49 -11.36 -7.80 -6.28
C VAL A 49 -12.64 -8.60 -6.57
N ASN A 50 -13.81 -8.03 -6.27
CA ASN A 50 -15.12 -8.68 -6.49
C ASN A 50 -15.21 -10.11 -5.92
N GLY A 51 -14.67 -10.33 -4.73
CA GLY A 51 -14.67 -11.65 -4.05
C GLY A 51 -13.66 -12.67 -4.59
N LEU A 52 -12.95 -12.37 -5.68
CA LEU A 52 -11.95 -13.25 -6.30
C LEU A 52 -10.52 -12.75 -6.05
N PRO A 53 -9.51 -13.62 -6.05
CA PRO A 53 -8.10 -13.21 -6.07
C PRO A 53 -7.83 -12.22 -7.21
N LEU A 54 -6.91 -11.29 -7.01
CA LEU A 54 -6.49 -10.40 -8.09
C LEU A 54 -6.04 -11.21 -9.31
N PRO A 55 -6.43 -10.83 -10.53
CA PRO A 55 -5.78 -11.35 -11.74
C PRO A 55 -4.30 -10.97 -11.73
N ARG A 56 -3.42 -11.84 -12.26
CA ARG A 56 -1.96 -11.57 -12.33
C ARG A 56 -1.66 -10.21 -12.96
N LYS A 57 -2.28 -9.89 -14.11
CA LYS A 57 -2.15 -8.60 -14.81
C LYS A 57 -2.53 -7.37 -13.98
N HIS A 58 -3.28 -7.58 -12.89
CA HIS A 58 -3.74 -6.54 -11.97
C HIS A 58 -2.94 -6.49 -10.67
N GLY A 59 -1.84 -7.23 -10.55
CA GLY A 59 -0.91 -7.09 -9.42
C GLY A 59 -1.01 -8.19 -8.37
N PHE A 60 -1.53 -9.37 -8.68
CA PHE A 60 -1.44 -10.52 -7.78
C PHE A 60 0.04 -10.81 -7.43
N PRO A 61 0.38 -11.09 -6.16
CA PRO A 61 -0.53 -11.36 -5.04
C PRO A 61 -1.04 -10.12 -4.30
N LEU A 62 -0.40 -8.97 -4.50
CA LEU A 62 -0.64 -7.78 -3.68
C LEU A 62 -0.41 -6.50 -4.49
N ARG A 63 -1.36 -5.57 -4.44
CA ARG A 63 -1.24 -4.24 -5.03
C ARG A 63 -1.65 -3.15 -4.05
N VAL A 64 -1.22 -1.92 -4.29
CA VAL A 64 -1.80 -0.72 -3.68
C VAL A 64 -3.17 -0.43 -4.30
N VAL A 65 -4.10 -0.02 -3.44
CA VAL A 65 -5.31 0.73 -3.78
C VAL A 65 -5.23 2.05 -3.01
N ALA A 66 -5.40 3.17 -3.71
CA ALA A 66 -5.25 4.50 -3.16
C ALA A 66 -6.37 5.40 -3.71
N GLU A 67 -7.44 5.56 -2.95
CA GLU A 67 -8.61 6.36 -3.34
C GLU A 67 -8.19 7.83 -3.55
N ASP A 68 -8.83 8.53 -4.51
CA ASP A 68 -8.49 9.89 -4.95
C ASP A 68 -7.07 10.10 -5.52
N TYR A 69 -6.29 9.03 -5.72
CA TYR A 69 -5.00 9.08 -6.41
C TYR A 69 -5.10 8.53 -7.83
N TYR A 70 -4.18 8.92 -8.71
CA TYR A 70 -4.18 8.40 -10.07
C TYR A 70 -3.89 6.90 -10.05
N GLY A 71 -4.69 6.12 -10.77
CA GLY A 71 -4.53 4.66 -10.84
C GLY A 71 -3.15 4.21 -11.34
N ALA A 72 -2.42 5.09 -12.04
CA ALA A 72 -1.03 4.86 -12.41
C ALA A 72 -0.13 4.70 -11.17
N GLU A 73 -0.38 5.42 -10.09
CA GLU A 73 0.40 5.41 -8.83
C GLU A 73 0.22 4.11 -8.04
N TRP A 74 -0.82 3.33 -8.33
CA TRP A 74 -1.18 2.14 -7.58
C TRP A 74 -0.21 0.99 -7.91
N VAL A 75 0.89 0.92 -7.15
CA VAL A 75 1.96 -0.07 -7.28
C VAL A 75 1.39 -1.49 -7.30
N LYS A 76 1.77 -2.26 -8.31
CA LYS A 76 1.43 -3.69 -8.43
C LYS A 76 2.59 -4.53 -7.89
N TYR A 77 2.30 -5.79 -7.52
CA TYR A 77 3.32 -6.75 -7.10
C TYR A 77 4.15 -6.24 -5.91
N VAL A 78 3.47 -5.63 -4.94
CA VAL A 78 4.12 -4.99 -3.79
C VAL A 78 4.96 -6.01 -3.03
N SER A 79 6.23 -5.66 -2.86
CA SER A 79 7.25 -6.51 -2.21
C SER A 79 7.86 -5.87 -0.97
N ARG A 80 7.76 -4.53 -0.83
CA ARG A 80 8.27 -3.79 0.32
C ARG A 80 7.36 -2.62 0.66
N VAL A 81 7.19 -2.40 1.96
CA VAL A 81 6.54 -1.22 2.55
C VAL A 81 7.57 -0.54 3.45
N ARG A 82 7.80 0.75 3.28
CA ARG A 82 8.73 1.55 4.09
C ARG A 82 7.98 2.72 4.71
N VAL A 83 8.27 3.03 5.96
CA VAL A 83 7.81 4.23 6.65
C VAL A 83 8.96 5.23 6.67
N ASP A 84 8.70 6.50 6.35
CA ASP A 84 9.71 7.56 6.34
C ASP A 84 9.18 8.87 6.94
N LYS A 85 10.11 9.77 7.31
CA LYS A 85 9.79 11.06 7.93
C LYS A 85 9.46 12.16 6.92
N GLY A 86 9.53 11.88 5.61
CA GLY A 86 9.59 12.90 4.56
C GLY A 86 10.99 13.46 4.37
#